data_AF-A0A5C7Q1M7-F1
#
_entry.id   AF-A0A5C7Q1M7-F1
#
_cell.length_a   1.000
_cell.length_b   1.000
_cell.length_c   1.000
_cell.angle_alpha   90.00
_cell.angle_beta   90.00
_cell.angle_gamma   90.00
#
_symmetry.space_group_name_H-M   'P 1'
#
loop_
_entity.id
_entity.type
_entity.pdbx_description
1 polymer ?
#
loop_
_entity_poly.entity_id
_entity_poly.type
_entity_poly.pdbx_seq_one_letter_code
_entity_poly.pdbx_strand_id
1 'polypeptide(L)'
;MQDGAIRVVVFQEGSAWIAQCLEYDVYARADSLDAVRERMLATLGAEVDYAKSKGVDPFAGIEAAPQHYQAMWEQRSSFVKPERLEGGDDGHVQLALDETRTPEGCCSAV
;
A
#
# COMPACT_ATOMS: atom_id res chain seq x y z
N MET A 1 4.33 -15.61 16.23
CA MET A 1 4.93 -15.38 14.90
C MET A 1 4.33 -14.06 14.43
N GLN A 2 5.16 -13.09 14.06
CA GLN A 2 4.68 -11.72 13.83
C GLN A 2 3.75 -11.75 12.61
N ASP A 3 2.46 -11.51 12.86
CA ASP A 3 1.46 -11.11 11.87
C ASP A 3 2.02 -9.86 11.19
N GLY A 4 2.74 -10.07 10.09
CA GLY A 4 3.50 -9.03 9.37
C GLY A 4 2.55 -8.20 8.53
N ALA A 5 1.60 -7.53 9.18
CA ALA A 5 0.61 -6.73 8.50
C ALA A 5 1.25 -5.44 7.96
N ILE A 6 1.54 -5.41 6.65
CA ILE A 6 2.12 -4.22 6.00
C ILE A 6 1.04 -3.14 5.94
N ARG A 7 1.31 -2.00 6.58
CA ARG A 7 0.42 -0.84 6.59
C ARG A 7 0.75 0.08 5.42
N VAL A 8 -0.26 0.35 4.62
CA VAL A 8 -0.16 1.18 3.41
C VAL A 8 -1.18 2.29 3.45
N VAL A 9 -0.73 3.55 3.44
CA VAL A 9 -1.61 4.71 3.32
C VAL A 9 -1.86 5.02 1.85
N VAL A 10 -3.13 5.10 1.47
CA VAL A 10 -3.56 5.46 0.12
C VAL A 10 -4.25 6.81 0.17
N PHE A 11 -3.73 7.76 -0.60
CA PHE A 11 -4.23 9.12 -0.68
C PHE A 11 -4.20 9.62 -2.12
N GLN A 12 -5.07 10.57 -2.43
CA GLN A 12 -5.10 11.21 -3.73
C GLN A 12 -4.30 12.52 -3.69
N GLU A 13 -3.38 12.66 -4.64
CA GLU A 13 -2.60 13.88 -4.85
C GLU A 13 -2.83 14.39 -6.28
N GLY A 14 -3.60 15.48 -6.38
CA GLY A 14 -4.04 16.02 -7.67
C GLY A 14 -4.94 15.03 -8.41
N SER A 15 -4.52 14.60 -9.59
CA SER A 15 -5.24 13.63 -10.43
C SER A 15 -4.75 12.18 -10.28
N ALA A 16 -3.77 11.92 -9.40
CA ALA A 16 -3.20 10.60 -9.20
C ALA A 16 -3.44 10.09 -7.77
N TRP A 17 -3.66 8.79 -7.66
CA TRP A 17 -3.67 8.02 -6.42
C TRP A 17 -2.26 7.55 -6.09
N ILE A 18 -1.89 7.68 -4.82
CA ILE A 18 -0.59 7.29 -4.27
C ILE A 18 -0.85 6.33 -3.12
N ALA A 19 -0.20 5.17 -3.15
CA ALA A 19 -0.18 4.18 -2.07
C ALA A 19 1.25 4.12 -1.51
N GLN A 20 1.42 4.44 -0.23
CA GLN A 20 2.72 4.52 0.43
C GLN A 20 2.76 3.54 1.61
N CYS A 21 3.73 2.63 1.62
CA CYS A 21 4.03 1.79 2.78
C CYS A 21 4.55 2.65 3.94
N LEU A 22 4.21 2.28 5.17
CA LEU A 22 4.77 2.88 6.38
C LEU A 22 6.01 2.16 6.88
N GLU A 23 6.03 0.84 6.72
CA GLU A 23 7.14 0.00 7.17
C GLU A 23 8.37 0.11 6.27
N TYR A 24 8.18 0.48 5.01
CA TYR A 24 9.21 0.54 3.99
C TYR A 24 8.99 1.76 3.09
N ASP A 25 10.05 2.37 2.59
CA ASP A 25 10.04 3.42 1.56
C ASP A 25 9.63 2.86 0.17
N VAL A 26 8.48 2.19 0.12
CA VAL A 26 7.88 1.62 -1.09
C VAL A 26 6.56 2.32 -1.34
N TYR A 27 6.40 2.87 -2.53
CA TYR A 27 5.16 3.51 -2.95
C TYR A 27 4.78 3.14 -4.38
N ALA A 28 3.49 3.18 -4.65
CA ALA A 28 2.91 3.03 -5.98
C ALA A 28 2.07 4.26 -6.31
N ARG A 29 2.04 4.63 -7.61
CA ARG A 29 1.17 5.69 -8.12
C ARG A 29 0.34 5.19 -9.29
N ALA A 30 -0.93 5.63 -9.38
CA ALA A 30 -1.80 5.36 -10.52
C ALA A 30 -2.91 6.40 -10.66
N ASP A 31 -3.62 6.40 -11.78
CA ASP A 31 -4.72 7.32 -12.05
C ASP A 31 -6.04 6.90 -11.37
N SER A 32 -6.11 5.66 -10.86
CA SER A 32 -7.29 5.10 -10.20
C SER A 32 -6.90 4.33 -8.94
N LEU A 33 -7.82 4.29 -7.97
CA LEU A 33 -7.64 3.54 -6.73
C LEU A 33 -7.37 2.05 -6.97
N ASP A 34 -8.09 1.42 -7.90
CA ASP A 34 -7.91 0.01 -8.23
C ASP A 34 -6.52 -0.24 -8.85
N ALA A 35 -6.11 0.62 -9.77
CA ALA A 35 -4.81 0.54 -10.41
C ALA A 35 -3.63 0.77 -9.44
N VAL A 36 -3.77 1.68 -8.46
CA VAL A 36 -2.70 1.89 -7.46
C VAL A 36 -2.60 0.70 -6.53
N ARG A 37 -3.74 0.09 -6.18
CA ARG A 37 -3.81 -1.13 -5.37
C ARG A 37 -3.15 -2.31 -6.08
N GLU A 38 -3.52 -2.59 -7.33
CA GLU A 38 -2.90 -3.65 -8.11
C GLU A 38 -1.40 -3.46 -8.27
N ARG A 39 -0.95 -2.23 -8.56
CA ARG A 39 0.48 -1.90 -8.64
C ARG A 39 1.19 -2.13 -7.31
N MET A 40 0.55 -1.76 -6.20
CA MET A 40 1.13 -1.95 -4.87
C MET A 40 1.29 -3.43 -4.55
N LEU A 41 0.25 -4.24 -4.77
CA LEU A 41 0.29 -5.68 -4.54
C LEU A 41 1.31 -6.37 -5.45
N ALA A 42 1.38 -5.97 -6.72
CA ALA A 42 2.36 -6.50 -7.67
C ALA A 42 3.79 -6.14 -7.25
N THR A 43 4.03 -4.91 -6.77
CA THR A 43 5.34 -4.48 -6.28
C THR A 43 5.73 -5.28 -5.04
N LEU A 44 4.86 -5.36 -4.04
CA LEU A 44 5.11 -6.15 -2.82
C LEU A 44 5.31 -7.63 -3.13
N GLY A 45 4.48 -8.20 -4.02
CA GLY A 45 4.59 -9.59 -4.45
C GLY A 45 5.90 -9.88 -5.19
N ALA A 46 6.36 -8.97 -6.04
CA ALA A 46 7.63 -9.09 -6.75
C ALA A 46 8.83 -9.03 -5.80
N GLU A 47 8.81 -8.10 -4.82
CA GLU A 47 9.87 -8.03 -3.79
C GLU A 47 9.89 -9.30 -2.94
N VAL A 48 8.73 -9.81 -2.53
CA VAL A 48 8.60 -11.08 -1.79
C VAL A 48 9.11 -12.27 -2.60
N ASP A 49 8.74 -12.39 -3.86
CA ASP A 49 9.19 -13.48 -4.72
C ASP A 49 10.71 -13.40 -4.96
N TYR A 50 11.23 -12.19 -5.22
CA TYR A 50 12.66 -11.95 -5.39
C TYR A 50 13.45 -12.31 -4.13
N ALA A 51 12.99 -11.90 -2.95
CA ALA A 51 13.62 -12.25 -1.69
C ALA A 51 13.57 -13.74 -1.38
N LYS A 52 12.41 -14.38 -1.60
CA LYS A 52 12.26 -15.84 -1.47
C LYS A 52 13.28 -16.56 -2.37
N SER A 53 13.44 -16.10 -3.61
CA SER A 53 14.41 -16.65 -4.57
C SER A 53 15.87 -16.45 -4.13
N LYS A 54 16.16 -15.35 -3.43
CA LYS A 54 17.50 -15.00 -2.93
C LYS A 54 17.80 -15.47 -1.51
N GLY A 55 16.79 -15.93 -0.77
CA GLY A 55 16.91 -16.27 0.66
C GLY A 55 17.24 -15.06 1.54
N VAL A 56 16.85 -13.86 1.12
CA VAL A 56 17.03 -12.60 1.87
C VAL A 56 15.68 -12.07 2.31
N ASP A 57 15.64 -11.19 3.30
CA ASP A 57 14.38 -10.53 3.65
C ASP A 57 13.90 -9.62 2.51
N PRO A 58 12.59 -9.66 2.16
CA PRO A 58 12.01 -8.89 1.05
C PRO A 58 12.17 -7.39 1.13
N PHE A 59 12.47 -6.88 2.32
CA PHE A 59 12.65 -5.47 2.55
C PHE A 59 13.96 -5.18 3.31
N ALA A 60 14.91 -6.13 3.31
CA ALA A 60 16.22 -5.92 3.93
C ALA A 60 16.98 -4.81 3.21
N GLY A 61 17.08 -3.65 3.87
CA GLY A 61 17.81 -2.48 3.37
C GLY A 61 16.92 -1.33 2.93
N ILE A 62 15.59 -1.49 2.96
CA ILE A 62 14.67 -0.37 2.77
C ILE A 62 14.44 0.30 4.12
N GLU A 63 14.74 1.59 4.21
CA GLU A 63 14.44 2.37 5.39
C GLU A 63 12.94 2.53 5.60
N ALA A 64 12.53 2.70 6.86
CA ALA A 64 11.14 2.95 7.19
C ALA A 64 10.70 4.30 6.61
N ALA A 65 9.45 4.37 6.17
CA ALA A 65 8.93 5.60 5.60
C ALA A 65 8.97 6.74 6.64
N PRO A 66 9.21 7.99 6.19
CA PRO A 66 9.31 9.13 7.09
C PRO A 66 8.05 9.31 7.94
N GLN A 67 8.23 9.78 9.19
CA GLN A 67 7.16 9.90 10.20
C GLN A 67 5.92 10.65 9.73
N HIS A 68 6.04 11.54 8.74
CA HIS A 68 4.88 12.28 8.24
C HIS A 68 3.80 11.37 7.63
N TYR A 69 4.18 10.24 7.01
CA TYR A 69 3.20 9.25 6.51
C TYR A 69 2.58 8.46 7.65
N GLN A 70 3.33 8.21 8.72
CA GLN A 70 2.79 7.57 9.93
C GLN A 70 1.73 8.46 10.58
N ALA A 71 1.98 9.78 10.67
CA ALA A 71 1.01 10.75 11.14
C ALA A 71 -0.23 10.82 10.22
N MET A 72 -0.07 10.62 8.90
CA MET A 72 -1.20 10.54 7.97
C MET A 72 -2.04 9.28 8.19
N TRP A 73 -1.42 8.15 8.50
CA TRP A 73 -2.11 6.91 8.88
C TRP A 73 -2.86 7.02 10.21
N GLU A 74 -2.34 7.77 11.18
CA GLU A 74 -3.05 8.04 12.44
C GLU A 74 -4.25 8.97 12.25
N GLN A 75 -4.20 9.86 11.25
CA GLN A 75 -5.27 10.83 10.95
C GLN A 75 -6.30 10.33 9.93
N ARG A 76 -6.13 9.13 9.37
CA ARG A 76 -7.03 8.60 8.34
C ARG A 76 -8.46 8.45 8.85
N SER A 77 -9.41 8.63 7.94
CA SER A 77 -10.84 8.52 8.26
C SER A 77 -11.41 7.11 8.06
N SER A 78 -10.71 6.23 7.33
CA SER A 78 -11.28 4.95 6.91
C SER A 78 -10.23 3.83 6.76
N PHE A 79 -10.67 2.60 7.01
CA PHE A 79 -9.84 1.40 6.96
C PHE A 79 -10.39 0.47 5.88
N VAL A 80 -9.55 0.11 4.90
CA VAL A 80 -9.89 -0.91 3.90
C VAL A 80 -9.55 -2.27 4.46
N LYS A 81 -10.37 -3.27 4.16
CA LYS A 81 -10.16 -4.65 4.62
C LYS A 81 -8.77 -5.14 4.19
N PRO A 82 -8.05 -5.88 5.06
CA PRO A 82 -6.76 -6.44 4.71
C PRO A 82 -6.91 -7.39 3.51
N GLU A 83 -6.11 -7.16 2.47
CA GLU A 83 -6.04 -8.06 1.34
C GLU A 83 -4.91 -9.05 1.54
N ARG A 84 -5.17 -10.31 1.18
CA ARG A 84 -4.16 -11.35 1.22
C ARG A 84 -3.40 -11.31 -0.11
N LEU A 85 -2.08 -11.25 -0.03
CA LEU A 85 -1.24 -11.44 -1.23
C LEU A 85 -1.48 -12.87 -1.75
N GLU A 86 -1.95 -13.00 -2.98
CA GLU A 86 -2.12 -14.31 -3.62
C GLU A 86 -0.73 -14.90 -3.93
N GLY A 87 -0.13 -15.57 -2.96
CA GLY A 87 1.25 -16.05 -3.10
C GLY A 87 1.87 -16.67 -1.85
N GLY A 88 1.16 -17.54 -1.15
CA GLY A 88 1.69 -18.51 -0.17
C GLY A 88 2.53 -17.93 1.00
N ASP A 89 1.99 -18.12 2.21
CA ASP A 89 2.50 -17.71 3.53
C ASP A 89 2.03 -16.31 3.99
N ASP A 90 1.04 -16.33 4.91
CA ASP A 90 0.49 -15.37 5.88
C ASP A 90 0.73 -13.84 5.78
N GLY A 91 1.10 -13.30 4.61
CA GLY A 91 1.29 -11.88 4.39
C GLY A 91 -0.05 -11.14 4.25
N HIS A 92 -0.41 -10.37 5.27
CA HIS A 92 -1.57 -9.48 5.26
C HIS A 92 -1.16 -8.06 4.88
N VAL A 93 -1.83 -7.43 3.91
CA VAL A 93 -1.60 -6.01 3.60
C VAL A 93 -2.82 -5.21 4.04
N GLN A 94 -2.61 -4.27 4.96
CA GLN A 94 -3.64 -3.35 5.45
C GLN A 94 -3.56 -2.02 4.71
N LEU A 95 -4.60 -1.73 3.94
CA LEU A 95 -4.74 -0.49 3.19
C LEU A 95 -5.57 0.51 4.01
N ALA A 96 -5.04 1.70 4.23
CA ALA A 96 -5.80 2.86 4.72
C ALA A 96 -6.19 3.74 3.55
N LEU A 97 -7.42 4.21 3.54
CA LEU A 97 -7.84 5.25 2.61
C LEU A 97 -8.05 6.56 3.36
N ASP A 98 -7.42 7.61 2.88
CA ASP A 98 -7.81 8.98 3.24
C ASP A 98 -8.93 9.46 2.31
N GLU A 99 -10.18 9.21 2.70
CA GLU A 99 -11.36 9.64 1.93
C GLU A 99 -11.62 11.16 2.02
N THR A 100 -10.92 11.88 2.90
CA THR A 100 -11.12 13.33 3.13
C THR A 100 -10.76 14.21 1.93
N ARG A 101 -10.10 13.65 0.92
CA ARG A 101 -9.77 14.30 -0.36
C ARG A 101 -10.31 13.59 -1.59
N THR A 102 -11.42 12.86 -1.46
CA THR A 102 -12.16 12.43 -2.65
C THR A 102 -12.74 13.68 -3.34
N PRO A 103 -12.36 14.01 -4.59
CA PRO A 103 -13.21 14.86 -5.39
C PRO A 103 -14.48 14.06 -5.64
N GLU A 104 -15.60 14.56 -5.13
CA GLU A 104 -16.93 14.18 -5.58
C GLU A 104 -16.98 14.37 -7.12
N GLY A 105 -16.61 13.36 -7.90
CA GLY A 105 -16.40 13.59 -9.32
C GLY A 105 -15.67 12.52 -10.11
N CYS A 106 -16.03 11.24 -9.97
CA CYS A 106 -15.99 10.35 -11.14
C CYS A 106 -17.05 9.25 -11.04
N CYS A 107 -18.31 9.67 -10.85
CA CYS A 107 -19.43 8.91 -11.37
C CYS A 107 -19.65 9.36 -12.81
N SER A 108 -19.36 8.50 -13.79
CA SER A 108 -20.34 8.17 -14.83
C SER A 108 -19.82 7.04 -15.70
N ALA A 109 -20.62 5.98 -15.69
CA ALA A 109 -20.63 4.92 -16.68
C ALA A 109 -20.68 5.47 -18.12
N VAL A 110 -20.00 4.79 -19.03
CA VAL A 110 -20.48 4.53 -20.40
C VAL A 110 -19.82 3.27 -20.93
#